data_AF-A0A8H6AFN3-F1
#
_entry.id   AF-A0A8H6AFN3-F1
#
_cell.length_a   1.000
_cell.length_b   1.000
_cell.length_c   1.000
_cell.angle_alpha   90.00
_cell.angle_beta   90.00
_cell.angle_gamma   90.00
#
_symmetry.space_group_name_H-M   'P 1'
#
loop_
_entity.id
_entity.type
_entity.pdbx_description
1 polymer ?
#
loop_
_entity_poly.entity_id
_entity_poly.type
_entity_poly.pdbx_seq_one_letter_code
_entity_poly.pdbx_strand_id
1 'polypeptide(L)'
;MESAISNGLTTESLAAEYVARAAIVARNPIKFDPEEGKFVVSTELLVGALRALRGVSSGYNETDHQKRNQVLFQRALEQIGADIESLRTEIWLNNADRQPVVLPSWLELQATTLPSPKVNPFVEKPDHEFVRRVLVLVKRCADDRILLTEFKWLKQMIKKSPREAEIESCALLLGDGPVDEHVTLYGALRIQLAHILVSKINSAELQLNPALKAMLAKWKASPSEYVRNAGWDLDGLYT
;
A
#
# COMPACT_ATOMS: atom_id res chain seq x y z
N MET A 1 -36.25 -11.53 -26.07
CA MET A 1 -35.13 -11.47 -27.02
C MET A 1 -33.89 -11.91 -26.27
N GLU A 2 -33.51 -13.17 -26.44
CA GLU A 2 -32.27 -13.72 -25.88
C GLU A 2 -31.08 -13.08 -26.58
N SER A 3 -30.05 -12.67 -25.82
CA SER A 3 -28.84 -12.09 -26.39
C SER A 3 -27.98 -13.18 -27.04
N ALA A 4 -27.77 -13.08 -28.35
CA ALA A 4 -27.05 -14.04 -29.17
C ALA A 4 -25.50 -13.97 -29.06
N ILE A 5 -24.94 -13.90 -27.84
CA ILE A 5 -23.49 -14.11 -27.61
C ILE A 5 -23.33 -14.96 -26.34
N SER A 6 -22.94 -16.23 -26.50
CA SER A 6 -22.79 -17.18 -25.38
C SER A 6 -21.56 -16.96 -24.48
N ASN A 7 -20.74 -15.94 -24.77
CA ASN A 7 -19.54 -15.55 -24.03
C ASN A 7 -19.39 -14.01 -24.03
N GLY A 8 -20.27 -13.32 -23.31
CA GLY A 8 -20.17 -11.86 -23.16
C GLY A 8 -18.86 -11.42 -22.49
N LEU A 9 -18.53 -10.14 -22.61
CA LEU A 9 -17.34 -9.53 -22.00
C LEU A 9 -17.51 -9.52 -20.48
N THR A 10 -16.90 -10.49 -19.78
CA THR A 10 -17.02 -10.65 -18.32
C THR A 10 -15.94 -9.87 -17.57
N THR A 11 -16.17 -9.61 -16.28
CA THR A 11 -15.18 -8.94 -15.41
C THR A 11 -13.90 -9.77 -15.26
N GLU A 12 -14.00 -11.10 -15.29
CA GLU A 12 -12.86 -12.03 -15.32
C GLU A 12 -12.06 -11.90 -16.61
N SER A 13 -12.72 -11.87 -17.77
CA SER A 13 -12.03 -11.68 -19.06
C SER A 13 -11.34 -10.32 -19.14
N LEU A 14 -11.95 -9.27 -18.58
CA LEU A 14 -11.35 -7.94 -18.46
C LEU A 14 -10.14 -7.94 -17.53
N ALA A 15 -10.22 -8.59 -16.37
CA ALA A 15 -9.10 -8.67 -15.44
C ALA A 15 -7.90 -9.41 -16.06
N ALA A 16 -8.15 -10.52 -16.77
CA ALA A 16 -7.11 -11.27 -17.46
C ALA A 16 -6.43 -10.43 -18.56
N GLU A 17 -7.22 -9.74 -19.37
CA GLU A 17 -6.70 -8.82 -20.39
C GLU A 17 -5.89 -7.69 -19.76
N TYR A 18 -6.36 -7.13 -18.63
CA TYR A 18 -5.65 -6.08 -17.90
C TYR A 18 -4.27 -6.55 -17.43
N VAL A 19 -4.18 -7.76 -16.87
CA VAL A 19 -2.90 -8.37 -16.47
C VAL A 19 -1.98 -8.55 -17.68
N ALA A 20 -2.49 -9.06 -18.80
CA ALA A 20 -1.71 -9.25 -20.02
C ALA A 20 -1.17 -7.92 -20.57
N ARG A 21 -1.99 -6.86 -20.57
CA ARG A 21 -1.57 -5.53 -21.02
C ARG A 21 -0.54 -4.90 -20.08
N ALA A 22 -0.71 -5.06 -18.77
CA ALA A 22 0.27 -4.58 -17.79
C ALA A 22 1.63 -5.28 -17.96
N ALA A 23 1.64 -6.59 -18.26
CA ALA A 23 2.84 -7.35 -18.55
C ALA A 23 3.60 -6.84 -19.79
N ILE A 24 2.87 -6.44 -20.84
CA ILE A 24 3.44 -5.84 -22.05
C ILE A 24 4.06 -4.48 -21.74
N VAL A 25 3.33 -3.61 -21.02
CA VAL A 25 3.78 -2.27 -20.64
C VAL A 25 4.99 -2.34 -19.70
N ALA A 26 5.00 -3.25 -18.72
CA ALA A 26 6.13 -3.44 -17.82
C ALA A 26 7.42 -3.78 -18.55
N ARG A 27 7.31 -4.55 -19.65
CA ARG A 27 8.47 -4.92 -20.47
C ARG A 27 8.87 -3.84 -21.47
N ASN A 28 8.01 -2.86 -21.73
CA ASN A 28 8.20 -1.77 -22.70
C ASN A 28 7.59 -0.47 -22.15
N PRO A 29 8.19 0.16 -21.12
CA PRO A 29 7.60 1.30 -20.42
C PRO A 29 7.81 2.60 -21.21
N ILE A 30 7.19 2.71 -22.38
CA ILE A 30 7.31 3.85 -23.28
C ILE A 30 5.96 4.56 -23.36
N LYS A 31 5.97 5.90 -23.23
CA LYS A 31 4.79 6.76 -23.45
C LYS A 31 5.14 7.89 -24.42
N PHE A 32 4.12 8.42 -25.10
CA PHE A 32 4.28 9.66 -25.86
C PHE A 32 4.20 10.86 -24.91
N ASP A 33 5.21 11.72 -24.94
CA ASP A 33 5.24 12.98 -24.22
C ASP A 33 4.79 14.11 -25.17
N PRO A 34 3.61 14.71 -24.96
CA PRO A 34 3.09 15.75 -25.83
C PRO A 34 3.81 17.10 -25.66
N GLU A 35 4.42 17.36 -24.50
CA GLU A 35 5.17 18.62 -24.26
C GLU A 35 6.48 18.60 -25.03
N GLU A 36 7.13 17.43 -25.06
CA GLU A 36 8.40 17.22 -25.75
C GLU A 36 8.25 16.70 -27.20
N GLY A 37 7.02 16.37 -27.62
CA GLY A 37 6.71 15.86 -28.95
C GLY A 37 7.39 14.52 -29.30
N LYS A 38 7.75 13.70 -28.31
CA LYS A 38 8.55 12.47 -28.52
C LYS A 38 8.14 11.33 -27.60
N PHE A 39 8.54 10.11 -27.95
CA PHE A 39 8.42 8.97 -27.06
C PHE A 39 9.49 9.01 -25.98
N VAL A 40 9.06 8.83 -24.72
CA VAL A 40 9.93 8.81 -23.54
C VAL A 40 9.68 7.55 -22.73
N VAL A 41 10.68 7.18 -21.94
CA VAL A 41 10.59 6.03 -21.05
C VAL A 41 9.95 6.51 -19.76
N SER A 42 8.89 5.84 -19.34
CA SER A 42 8.14 6.18 -18.14
C SER A 42 7.40 4.98 -17.58
N THR A 43 7.54 4.77 -16.27
CA THR A 43 6.77 3.78 -15.52
C THR A 43 5.42 4.33 -15.06
N GLU A 44 5.13 5.61 -15.29
CA GLU A 44 3.93 6.29 -14.81
C GLU A 44 2.65 5.67 -15.34
N LEU A 45 2.63 5.21 -16.60
CA LEU A 45 1.46 4.57 -17.17
C LEU A 45 1.11 3.29 -16.40
N LEU A 46 2.12 2.46 -16.11
CA LEU A 46 1.97 1.22 -15.35
C LEU A 46 1.60 1.49 -13.89
N VAL A 47 2.30 2.41 -13.23
CA VAL A 47 2.01 2.78 -11.84
C VAL A 47 0.62 3.40 -11.71
N GLY A 48 0.24 4.26 -12.65
CA GLY A 48 -1.09 4.86 -12.73
C GLY A 48 -2.18 3.80 -12.91
N ALA A 49 -1.96 2.84 -13.81
CA ALA A 49 -2.83 1.69 -14.01
C ALA A 49 -3.00 0.87 -12.72
N LEU A 50 -1.90 0.52 -12.05
CA LEU A 50 -1.94 -0.21 -10.78
C LEU A 50 -2.70 0.56 -9.69
N ARG A 51 -2.48 1.87 -9.57
CA ARG A 51 -3.22 2.72 -8.62
C ARG A 51 -4.72 2.78 -8.94
N ALA A 52 -5.08 2.84 -10.22
CA ALA A 52 -6.47 2.84 -10.65
C ALA A 52 -7.14 1.50 -10.32
N LEU A 53 -6.52 0.38 -10.69
CA LEU A 53 -7.00 -0.97 -10.37
C LEU A 53 -7.14 -1.17 -8.86
N ARG A 54 -6.20 -0.63 -8.08
CA ARG A 54 -6.25 -0.60 -6.61
C ARG A 54 -7.41 0.22 -6.06
N GLY A 55 -7.73 1.37 -6.67
CA GLY A 55 -8.91 2.15 -6.30
C GLY A 55 -10.20 1.33 -6.38
N VAL A 56 -10.27 0.41 -7.34
CA VAL A 56 -11.41 -0.51 -7.50
C VAL A 56 -11.31 -1.71 -6.56
N SER A 57 -10.11 -2.27 -6.32
CA SER A 57 -9.91 -3.43 -5.45
C SER A 57 -10.07 -3.12 -3.95
N SER A 58 -9.73 -1.89 -3.54
CA SER A 58 -9.80 -1.43 -2.14
C SER A 58 -11.15 -0.82 -1.75
N GLY A 59 -12.16 -0.91 -2.62
CA GLY A 59 -13.47 -0.30 -2.41
C GLY A 59 -14.15 -0.74 -1.11
N TYR A 60 -14.95 0.16 -0.55
CA TYR A 60 -15.81 -0.08 0.62
C TYR A 60 -17.20 -0.47 0.13
N ASN A 61 -17.25 -1.44 -0.78
CA ASN A 61 -18.44 -1.72 -1.55
C ASN A 61 -19.22 -2.88 -0.91
N GLU A 62 -20.52 -2.69 -0.72
CA GLU A 62 -21.31 -3.50 0.21
C GLU A 62 -21.98 -4.71 -0.46
N THR A 63 -22.17 -4.71 -1.78
CA THR A 63 -22.85 -5.80 -2.47
C THR A 63 -21.94 -7.01 -2.72
N ASP A 64 -22.50 -8.21 -2.72
CA ASP A 64 -21.74 -9.44 -2.95
C ASP A 64 -21.07 -9.50 -4.33
N HIS A 65 -21.68 -8.90 -5.35
CA HIS A 65 -21.06 -8.75 -6.67
C HIS A 65 -19.80 -7.88 -6.61
N GLN A 66 -19.84 -6.77 -5.88
CA GLN A 66 -18.69 -5.88 -5.73
C GLN A 66 -17.58 -6.54 -4.89
N LYS A 67 -17.93 -7.29 -3.84
CA LYS A 67 -16.96 -8.08 -3.07
C LYS A 67 -16.23 -9.09 -3.96
N ARG A 68 -16.94 -9.86 -4.80
CA ARG A 68 -16.31 -10.79 -5.76
C ARG A 68 -15.33 -10.08 -6.71
N ASN A 69 -15.73 -8.92 -7.25
CA ASN A 69 -14.87 -8.15 -8.14
C ASN A 69 -13.63 -7.60 -7.42
N GLN A 70 -13.72 -7.21 -6.15
CA GLN A 70 -12.56 -6.78 -5.36
C GLN A 70 -11.51 -7.87 -5.24
N VAL A 71 -11.94 -9.11 -4.99
CA VAL A 71 -11.05 -10.27 -4.90
C VAL A 71 -10.34 -10.51 -6.22
N LEU A 72 -11.09 -10.45 -7.32
CA LEU A 72 -10.53 -10.60 -8.66
C LEU A 72 -9.49 -9.51 -8.96
N PHE A 73 -9.80 -8.25 -8.67
CA PHE A 73 -8.87 -7.14 -8.91
C PHE A 73 -7.65 -7.16 -7.98
N GLN A 74 -7.82 -7.61 -6.73
CA GLN A 74 -6.69 -7.83 -5.83
C GLN A 74 -5.75 -8.93 -6.38
N ARG A 75 -6.30 -10.05 -6.86
CA ARG A 75 -5.50 -11.10 -7.51
C ARG A 75 -4.77 -10.58 -8.74
N ALA A 76 -5.44 -9.78 -9.58
CA ALA A 76 -4.83 -9.16 -10.74
C ALA A 76 -3.66 -8.24 -10.33
N LEU A 77 -3.81 -7.41 -9.29
CA LEU A 77 -2.73 -6.59 -8.74
C LEU A 77 -1.54 -7.42 -8.27
N GLU A 78 -1.80 -8.47 -7.50
CA GLU A 78 -0.75 -9.36 -6.99
C GLU A 78 -0.04 -10.09 -8.14
N GLN A 79 -0.77 -10.53 -9.16
CA GLN A 79 -0.20 -11.18 -10.34
C GLN A 79 0.67 -10.21 -11.15
N ILE A 80 0.22 -8.97 -11.37
CA ILE A 80 1.04 -7.97 -12.08
C ILE A 80 2.27 -7.60 -11.24
N GLY A 81 2.11 -7.44 -9.92
CA GLY A 81 3.24 -7.18 -9.02
C GLY A 81 4.28 -8.28 -9.05
N ALA A 82 3.85 -9.55 -9.00
CA ALA A 82 4.73 -10.70 -9.10
C ALA A 82 5.41 -10.80 -10.46
N ASP A 83 4.70 -10.53 -11.56
CA ASP A 83 5.28 -10.50 -12.91
C ASP A 83 6.37 -9.44 -13.00
N ILE A 84 6.10 -8.19 -12.61
CA ILE A 84 7.09 -7.10 -12.62
C ILE A 84 8.29 -7.44 -11.73
N GLU A 85 8.07 -8.02 -10.55
CA GLU A 85 9.16 -8.38 -9.65
C GLU A 85 10.03 -9.50 -10.22
N SER A 86 9.43 -10.46 -10.94
CA SER A 86 10.17 -11.52 -11.63
C SER A 86 11.09 -11.00 -12.74
N LEU A 87 10.86 -9.77 -13.22
CA LEU A 87 11.74 -9.10 -14.17
C LEU A 87 13.02 -8.58 -13.50
N ARG A 88 13.12 -8.46 -12.17
CA ARG A 88 14.33 -7.95 -11.48
C ARG A 88 15.43 -9.01 -11.39
N THR A 89 15.91 -9.48 -12.54
CA THR A 89 17.01 -10.44 -12.64
C THR A 89 18.27 -9.78 -13.18
N GLU A 90 19.44 -10.36 -12.93
CA GLU A 90 20.70 -9.91 -13.54
C GLU A 90 20.63 -9.93 -15.07
N ILE A 91 19.95 -10.93 -15.64
CA ILE A 91 19.75 -11.04 -17.09
C ILE A 91 18.95 -9.84 -17.61
N TRP A 92 17.89 -9.45 -16.91
CA TRP A 92 17.07 -8.29 -17.28
C TRP A 92 17.87 -7.00 -17.21
N LEU A 93 18.62 -6.79 -16.11
CA LEU A 93 19.42 -5.60 -15.86
C LEU A 93 20.57 -5.43 -16.86
N ASN A 94 21.15 -6.52 -17.34
CA ASN A 94 22.32 -6.51 -18.22
C ASN A 94 21.98 -6.76 -19.70
N ASN A 95 20.71 -6.74 -20.09
CA ASN A 95 20.30 -6.99 -21.47
C ASN A 95 20.58 -5.76 -22.36
N ALA A 96 21.58 -5.87 -23.24
CA ALA A 96 21.99 -4.78 -24.13
C ALA A 96 20.90 -4.36 -25.13
N ASP A 97 19.99 -5.26 -25.50
CA ASP A 97 18.88 -4.99 -26.43
C ASP A 97 17.68 -4.31 -25.72
N ARG A 98 17.71 -4.20 -24.38
CA ARG A 98 16.69 -3.50 -23.59
C ARG A 98 17.28 -2.20 -23.05
N GLN A 99 17.07 -1.10 -23.78
CA GLN A 99 17.40 0.22 -23.25
C GLN A 99 16.20 1.18 -23.25
N PRO A 100 15.86 1.77 -22.10
CA PRO A 100 16.43 1.57 -20.77
C PRO A 100 15.72 0.45 -19.99
N VAL A 101 16.48 -0.24 -19.12
CA VAL A 101 15.95 -1.25 -18.21
C VAL A 101 15.31 -0.57 -17.00
N VAL A 102 14.10 -0.04 -17.16
CA VAL A 102 13.39 0.67 -16.09
C VAL A 102 12.18 -0.13 -15.64
N LEU A 103 12.06 -0.30 -14.32
CA LEU A 103 10.88 -0.86 -13.66
C LEU A 103 10.39 0.15 -12.62
N PRO A 104 9.11 0.08 -12.18
CA PRO A 104 8.63 0.87 -11.05
C PRO A 104 9.55 0.74 -9.82
N SER A 105 9.47 1.67 -8.86
CA SER A 105 10.15 1.46 -7.57
C SER A 105 9.66 0.16 -6.93
N TRP A 106 10.56 -0.59 -6.29
CA TRP A 106 10.18 -1.81 -5.57
C TRP A 106 9.17 -1.48 -4.48
N LEU A 107 9.45 -0.47 -3.66
CA LEU A 107 8.58 -0.11 -2.55
C LEU A 107 7.24 0.46 -3.03
N GLU A 108 7.25 1.24 -4.11
CA GLU A 108 6.02 1.73 -4.75
C GLU A 108 5.13 0.59 -5.24
N LEU A 109 5.73 -0.40 -5.90
CA LEU A 109 5.03 -1.59 -6.38
C LEU A 109 4.41 -2.35 -5.21
N GLN A 110 5.22 -2.69 -4.20
CA GLN A 110 4.76 -3.45 -3.04
C GLN A 110 3.67 -2.72 -2.25
N ALA A 111 3.82 -1.41 -2.05
CA ALA A 111 2.80 -0.59 -1.40
C ALA A 111 1.48 -0.57 -2.18
N THR A 112 1.56 -0.53 -3.51
CA THR A 112 0.37 -0.54 -4.39
C THR A 112 -0.33 -1.90 -4.39
N THR A 113 0.40 -3.00 -4.20
CA THR A 113 -0.19 -4.35 -4.13
C THR A 113 -0.67 -4.76 -2.73
N LEU A 114 -0.53 -3.90 -1.71
CA LEU A 114 -1.05 -4.19 -0.38
C LEU A 114 -2.57 -4.45 -0.41
N PRO A 115 -3.05 -5.50 0.28
CA PRO A 115 -4.46 -5.88 0.28
C PRO A 115 -5.33 -4.80 0.95
N SER A 116 -6.65 -4.91 0.79
CA SER A 116 -7.57 -4.04 1.52
C SER A 116 -7.56 -4.38 3.02
N PRO A 117 -7.44 -3.38 3.92
CA PRO A 117 -7.56 -3.59 5.35
C PRO A 117 -9.00 -3.88 5.81
N LYS A 118 -10.01 -3.69 4.94
CA LYS A 118 -11.43 -3.96 5.24
C LYS A 118 -11.91 -5.29 4.69
N VAL A 119 -11.58 -5.59 3.43
CA VAL A 119 -12.12 -6.74 2.70
C VAL A 119 -10.97 -7.60 2.17
N ASN A 120 -10.81 -8.78 2.76
CA ASN A 120 -9.93 -9.80 2.23
C ASN A 120 -10.55 -11.17 2.50
N PRO A 121 -11.07 -11.88 1.48
CA PRO A 121 -11.79 -13.15 1.70
C PRO A 121 -10.86 -14.30 2.09
N PHE A 122 -9.54 -14.11 1.99
CA PHE A 122 -8.56 -15.16 2.24
C PHE A 122 -8.13 -15.22 3.71
N VAL A 123 -8.57 -14.26 4.53
CA VAL A 123 -8.18 -14.13 5.94
C VAL A 123 -9.35 -13.67 6.79
N GLU A 124 -9.38 -14.09 8.05
CA GLU A 124 -10.43 -13.69 9.00
C GLU A 124 -10.30 -12.23 9.44
N LYS A 125 -9.07 -11.71 9.49
CA LYS A 125 -8.74 -10.35 9.96
C LYS A 125 -7.99 -9.56 8.88
N PRO A 126 -8.69 -8.92 7.94
CA PRO A 126 -8.09 -8.21 6.80
C PRO A 126 -7.12 -7.10 7.21
N ASP A 127 -7.45 -6.36 8.26
CA ASP A 127 -6.62 -5.30 8.87
C ASP A 127 -5.29 -5.85 9.43
N HIS A 128 -5.33 -7.01 10.09
CA HIS A 128 -4.14 -7.68 10.61
C HIS A 128 -3.24 -8.16 9.47
N GLU A 129 -3.79 -8.74 8.40
CA GLU A 129 -2.99 -9.14 7.24
C GLU A 129 -2.40 -7.93 6.50
N PHE A 130 -3.17 -6.84 6.37
CA PHE A 130 -2.67 -5.59 5.82
C PHE A 130 -1.49 -5.06 6.63
N VAL A 131 -1.65 -4.91 7.95
CA VAL A 131 -0.57 -4.41 8.82
C VAL A 131 0.61 -5.37 8.83
N ARG A 132 0.39 -6.69 8.84
CA ARG A 132 1.48 -7.68 8.75
C ARG A 132 2.32 -7.46 7.49
N ARG A 133 1.70 -7.27 6.32
CA ARG A 133 2.43 -6.97 5.07
C ARG A 133 3.12 -5.61 5.14
N VAL A 134 2.49 -4.58 5.72
CA VAL A 134 3.14 -3.28 5.96
C VAL A 134 4.40 -3.43 6.82
N LEU A 135 4.34 -4.20 7.91
CA LEU A 135 5.46 -4.42 8.82
C LEU A 135 6.64 -5.12 8.13
N VAL A 136 6.37 -6.04 7.19
CA VAL A 136 7.43 -6.64 6.34
C VAL A 136 8.13 -5.57 5.50
N LEU A 137 7.38 -4.65 4.90
CA LEU A 137 7.94 -3.56 4.10
C LEU A 137 8.71 -2.55 4.98
N VAL A 138 8.20 -2.23 6.17
CA VAL A 138 8.88 -1.36 7.15
C VAL A 138 10.20 -2.01 7.59
N LYS A 139 10.20 -3.32 7.87
CA LYS A 139 11.41 -4.06 8.22
C LYS A 139 12.44 -4.00 7.09
N ARG A 140 12.02 -4.21 5.85
CA ARG A 140 12.90 -4.08 4.68
C ARG A 140 13.48 -2.67 4.55
N CYS A 141 12.68 -1.63 4.80
CA CYS A 141 13.17 -0.24 4.79
C CYS A 141 14.16 0.06 5.93
N ALA A 142 13.99 -0.58 7.09
CA ALA A 142 14.93 -0.45 8.20
C ALA A 142 16.26 -1.17 7.90
N ASP A 143 16.22 -2.27 7.15
CA ASP A 143 17.39 -3.07 6.78
C ASP A 143 18.14 -2.48 5.56
N ASP A 144 17.42 -1.86 4.63
CA ASP A 144 17.99 -1.20 3.44
C ASP A 144 17.69 0.30 3.44
N ARG A 145 18.74 1.09 3.72
CA ARG A 145 18.65 2.56 3.81
C ARG A 145 18.27 3.24 2.50
N ILE A 146 18.51 2.61 1.35
CA ILE A 146 18.14 3.19 0.05
C ILE A 146 16.61 3.31 -0.02
N LEU A 147 15.89 2.30 0.46
CA LEU A 147 14.42 2.28 0.47
C LEU A 147 13.80 3.36 1.36
N LEU A 148 14.54 3.93 2.31
CA LEU A 148 14.05 5.06 3.13
C LEU A 148 13.72 6.28 2.27
N THR A 149 14.46 6.48 1.16
CA THR A 149 14.18 7.58 0.22
C THR A 149 12.80 7.43 -0.45
N GLU A 150 12.31 6.19 -0.53
CA GLU A 150 11.04 5.82 -1.13
C GLU A 150 9.91 5.62 -0.10
N PHE A 151 10.19 5.73 1.20
CA PHE A 151 9.23 5.47 2.29
C PHE A 151 7.96 6.35 2.21
N LYS A 152 8.03 7.46 1.45
CA LYS A 152 6.86 8.27 1.07
C LYS A 152 5.71 7.44 0.48
N TRP A 153 5.99 6.35 -0.24
CA TRP A 153 4.96 5.49 -0.82
C TRP A 153 4.14 4.77 0.25
N LEU A 154 4.79 4.21 1.27
CA LEU A 154 4.10 3.62 2.42
C LEU A 154 3.32 4.67 3.22
N LYS A 155 3.89 5.87 3.44
CA LYS A 155 3.17 6.96 4.12
C LYS A 155 1.91 7.37 3.36
N GLN A 156 2.01 7.56 2.05
CA GLN A 156 0.84 7.85 1.21
C GLN A 156 -0.17 6.73 1.25
N MET A 157 0.31 5.49 1.32
CA MET A 157 -0.53 4.32 1.40
C MET A 157 -1.34 4.34 2.71
N ILE A 158 -0.67 4.35 3.85
CA ILE A 158 -1.29 4.42 5.18
C ILE A 158 -2.24 5.62 5.30
N LYS A 159 -1.88 6.78 4.72
CA LYS A 159 -2.76 7.96 4.69
C LYS A 159 -4.08 7.70 3.95
N LYS A 160 -4.03 7.02 2.79
CA LYS A 160 -5.18 6.80 1.89
C LYS A 160 -6.00 5.55 2.23
N SER A 161 -5.40 4.55 2.86
CA SER A 161 -6.03 3.29 3.30
C SER A 161 -5.27 2.85 4.54
N PRO A 162 -5.90 2.79 5.72
CA PRO A 162 -7.29 2.43 6.04
C PRO A 162 -8.28 3.61 6.18
N ARG A 163 -9.58 3.32 6.33
CA ARG A 163 -10.67 4.29 6.55
C ARG A 163 -11.52 3.89 7.76
N GLU A 164 -12.33 4.82 8.27
CA GLU A 164 -13.34 4.55 9.31
C GLU A 164 -12.79 3.66 10.45
N ALA A 165 -13.47 2.55 10.77
CA ALA A 165 -13.13 1.64 11.85
C ALA A 165 -11.75 0.97 11.68
N GLU A 166 -11.24 0.82 10.46
CA GLU A 166 -9.93 0.19 10.25
C GLU A 166 -8.77 1.13 10.61
N ILE A 167 -9.00 2.45 10.68
CA ILE A 167 -7.98 3.42 11.09
C ILE A 167 -7.51 3.09 12.51
N GLU A 168 -8.45 2.90 13.43
CA GLU A 168 -8.17 2.57 14.83
C GLU A 168 -7.40 1.26 14.93
N SER A 169 -7.94 0.18 14.35
CA SER A 169 -7.31 -1.14 14.45
C SER A 169 -5.90 -1.15 13.88
N CYS A 170 -5.69 -0.54 12.70
CA CYS A 170 -4.37 -0.48 12.10
C CYS A 170 -3.41 0.43 12.88
N ALA A 171 -3.90 1.52 13.50
CA ALA A 171 -3.09 2.38 14.35
C ALA A 171 -2.55 1.61 15.56
N LEU A 172 -3.41 0.83 16.23
CA LEU A 172 -3.02 -0.02 17.36
C LEU A 172 -2.02 -1.10 16.95
N LEU A 173 -2.28 -1.81 15.85
CA LEU A 173 -1.39 -2.87 15.37
C LEU A 173 0.01 -2.36 14.97
N LEU A 174 0.08 -1.15 14.44
CA LEU A 174 1.37 -0.52 14.10
C LEU A 174 2.06 0.05 15.35
N GLY A 175 1.28 0.67 16.24
CA GLY A 175 1.75 1.58 17.27
C GLY A 175 1.93 1.00 18.66
N ASP A 176 1.25 -0.08 19.02
CA ASP A 176 1.30 -0.69 20.36
C ASP A 176 2.38 -1.78 20.48
N GLY A 177 3.53 -1.54 19.85
CA GLY A 177 4.68 -2.45 19.88
C GLY A 177 5.45 -2.45 21.21
N PRO A 178 6.44 -3.35 21.36
CA PRO A 178 7.35 -3.35 22.50
C PRO A 178 8.14 -2.05 22.62
N VAL A 179 8.32 -1.55 23.85
CA VAL A 179 8.99 -0.26 24.11
C VAL A 179 10.47 -0.29 23.73
N ASP A 180 11.12 -1.45 23.80
CA ASP A 180 12.51 -1.63 23.38
C ASP A 180 12.69 -1.42 21.87
N GLU A 181 11.65 -1.63 21.05
CA GLU A 181 11.73 -1.33 19.63
C GLU A 181 11.73 0.19 19.35
N HIS A 182 11.26 1.04 20.27
CA HIS A 182 11.11 2.48 20.04
C HIS A 182 12.43 3.21 19.73
N VAL A 183 13.57 2.65 20.15
CA VAL A 183 14.91 3.20 19.87
C VAL A 183 15.51 2.69 18.56
N THR A 184 14.83 1.77 17.86
CA THR A 184 15.28 1.21 16.58
C THR A 184 14.68 1.99 15.41
N LEU A 185 15.33 1.95 14.25
CA LEU A 185 14.77 2.52 13.02
C LEU A 185 13.45 1.84 12.64
N TYR A 186 13.36 0.52 12.80
CA TYR A 186 12.12 -0.24 12.57
C TYR A 186 10.96 0.29 13.42
N GLY A 187 11.17 0.41 14.73
CA GLY A 187 10.16 0.96 15.64
C GLY A 187 9.81 2.40 15.32
N ALA A 188 10.79 3.26 15.03
CA ALA A 188 10.54 4.66 14.65
C ALA A 188 9.66 4.76 13.38
N LEU A 189 9.94 3.96 12.35
CA LEU A 189 9.13 3.93 11.13
C LEU A 189 7.72 3.38 11.38
N ARG A 190 7.55 2.36 12.24
CA ARG A 190 6.23 1.86 12.66
C ARG A 190 5.41 2.96 13.33
N ILE A 191 6.01 3.64 14.30
CA ILE A 191 5.38 4.75 15.03
C ILE A 191 5.03 5.89 14.06
N GLN A 192 5.89 6.19 13.09
CA GLN A 192 5.59 7.20 12.07
C GLN A 192 4.32 6.87 11.27
N LEU A 193 4.11 5.60 10.90
CA LEU A 193 2.90 5.17 10.21
C LEU A 193 1.68 5.17 11.13
N ALA A 194 1.83 4.69 12.38
CA ALA A 194 0.76 4.73 13.38
C ALA A 194 0.31 6.16 13.66
N HIS A 195 1.25 7.10 13.81
CA HIS A 195 0.97 8.52 14.04
C HIS A 195 0.15 9.15 12.91
N ILE A 196 0.43 8.80 11.64
CA ILE A 196 -0.41 9.21 10.49
C ILE A 196 -1.86 8.75 10.67
N LEU A 197 -2.09 7.55 11.18
CA LEU A 197 -3.45 7.04 11.42
C LEU A 197 -4.12 7.70 12.61
N VAL A 198 -3.43 7.81 13.75
CA VAL A 198 -3.99 8.44 14.95
C VAL A 198 -4.36 9.90 14.69
N SER A 199 -3.57 10.63 13.88
CA SER A 199 -3.88 12.01 13.49
C SER A 199 -5.17 12.18 12.67
N LYS A 200 -5.74 11.08 12.15
CA LYS A 200 -7.03 11.07 11.43
C LYS A 200 -8.22 10.79 12.35
N ILE A 201 -7.98 10.29 13.56
CA ILE A 201 -9.02 9.99 14.54
C ILE A 201 -9.40 11.29 15.24
N ASN A 202 -10.70 11.53 15.42
CA ASN A 202 -11.10 12.77 16.09
C ASN A 202 -10.75 12.71 17.59
N SER A 203 -10.53 13.90 18.15
CA SER A 203 -10.09 14.07 19.54
C SER A 203 -11.03 13.39 20.55
N ALA A 204 -12.35 13.43 20.32
CA ALA A 204 -13.34 12.81 21.20
C ALA A 204 -13.30 11.27 21.15
N GLU A 205 -13.21 10.67 19.96
CA GLU A 205 -13.06 9.22 19.75
C GLU A 205 -11.79 8.69 20.41
N LEU A 206 -10.67 9.41 20.23
CA LEU A 206 -9.41 9.07 20.88
C LEU A 206 -9.54 9.12 22.41
N GLN A 207 -10.31 10.07 22.95
CA GLN A 207 -10.57 10.18 24.37
C GLN A 207 -11.53 9.10 24.91
N LEU A 208 -12.36 8.50 24.07
CA LEU A 208 -13.24 7.41 24.47
C LEU A 208 -12.58 6.04 24.32
N ASN A 209 -11.43 5.95 23.64
CA ASN A 209 -10.74 4.70 23.37
C ASN A 209 -9.62 4.40 24.38
N PRO A 210 -9.80 3.45 25.32
CA PRO A 210 -8.80 3.14 26.34
C PRO A 210 -7.52 2.51 25.75
N ALA A 211 -7.62 1.77 24.65
CA ALA A 211 -6.46 1.13 24.01
C ALA A 211 -5.56 2.17 23.35
N LEU A 212 -6.12 3.12 22.60
CA LEU A 212 -5.36 4.22 22.01
C LEU A 212 -4.72 5.10 23.09
N LYS A 213 -5.43 5.38 24.19
CA LYS A 213 -4.85 6.11 25.33
C LYS A 213 -3.67 5.39 25.94
N ALA A 214 -3.78 4.09 26.15
CA ALA A 214 -2.70 3.28 26.69
C ALA A 214 -1.48 3.28 25.75
N MET A 215 -1.70 3.12 24.45
CA MET A 215 -0.66 3.22 23.43
C MET A 215 0.04 4.59 23.44
N LEU A 216 -0.71 5.70 23.46
CA LEU A 216 -0.15 7.05 23.52
C LEU A 216 0.59 7.32 24.83
N ALA A 217 0.11 6.81 25.96
CA ALA A 217 0.83 6.89 27.22
C ALA A 217 2.18 6.16 27.14
N LYS A 218 2.25 4.99 26.50
CA LYS A 218 3.52 4.29 26.22
C LYS A 218 4.44 5.13 25.33
N TRP A 219 3.91 5.82 24.33
CA TRP A 219 4.72 6.69 23.46
C TRP A 219 5.30 7.88 24.23
N LYS A 220 4.48 8.56 25.06
CA LYS A 220 4.91 9.69 25.90
C LYS A 220 5.98 9.32 26.93
N ALA A 221 5.95 8.08 27.42
CA ALA A 221 6.94 7.53 28.34
C ALA A 221 8.14 6.85 27.63
N SER A 222 8.19 6.88 26.30
CA SER A 222 9.22 6.18 25.52
C SER A 222 10.64 6.70 25.83
N PRO A 223 11.68 5.84 25.81
CA PRO A 223 13.06 6.29 25.89
C PRO A 223 13.51 7.08 24.64
N SER A 224 12.84 6.90 23.51
CA SER A 224 13.12 7.62 22.25
C SER A 224 12.44 8.98 22.22
N GLU A 225 13.24 10.05 22.08
CA GLU A 225 12.72 11.42 21.98
C GLU A 225 11.76 11.60 20.80
N TYR A 226 12.08 10.99 19.65
CA TYR A 226 11.21 11.00 18.48
C TYR A 226 9.81 10.45 18.79
N VAL A 227 9.75 9.31 19.49
CA VAL A 227 8.47 8.66 19.84
C VAL A 227 7.73 9.45 20.91
N ARG A 228 8.44 10.05 21.88
CA ARG A 228 7.82 10.96 22.85
C ARG A 228 7.17 12.15 22.15
N ASN A 229 7.89 12.81 21.23
CA ASN A 229 7.37 13.93 20.48
C ASN A 229 6.11 13.54 19.69
N ALA A 230 6.13 12.41 18.97
CA ALA A 230 4.94 11.90 18.29
C ALA A 230 3.75 11.63 19.24
N GLY A 231 4.01 11.20 20.48
CA GLY A 231 2.98 11.03 21.50
C GLY A 231 2.39 12.34 22.01
N TRP A 232 3.19 13.40 22.10
CA TRP A 232 2.77 14.73 22.57
C TRP A 232 2.20 15.62 21.46
N ASP A 233 2.64 15.48 20.21
CA ASP A 233 2.15 16.23 19.05
C ASP A 233 0.64 16.07 18.86
N LEU A 234 0.11 14.90 19.24
CA LEU A 234 -1.32 14.59 19.19
C LEU A 234 -2.12 15.26 20.31
N ASP A 235 -1.47 15.77 21.36
CA ASP A 235 -2.15 16.54 22.41
C ASP A 235 -2.44 17.99 21.98
N GLY A 236 -1.70 18.53 21.00
CA GLY A 236 -1.97 19.86 20.42
C GLY A 236 -3.31 19.93 19.66
N LEU A 237 -3.98 18.80 19.47
CA LEU A 237 -5.34 18.71 18.92
C LEU A 237 -6.45 18.89 19.99
N TYR A 238 -6.09 19.18 21.24
CA TYR A 238 -7.01 19.42 22.38
C TYR A 238 -7.23 20.91 22.73
N THR A 239 -6.67 21.85 21.95
CA THR A 239 -6.95 23.29 22.06
C THR A 239 -7.67 23.80 20.82
#